data_AF-A0A6A3FF80-F1
#
_entry.id   AF-A0A6A3FF80-F1
#
_cell.length_a   1.000
_cell.length_b   1.000
_cell.length_c   1.000
_cell.angle_alpha   90.00
_cell.angle_beta   90.00
_cell.angle_gamma   90.00
#
_symmetry.space_group_name_H-M   'P 1'
#
loop_
_entity.id
_entity.type
_entity.pdbx_description
1 polymer ?
#
loop_
_entity_poly.entity_id
_entity_poly.type
_entity_poly.pdbx_seq_one_letter_code
_entity_poly.pdbx_strand_id
1 'polypeptide(L)'
;MKLLELNGATSRELVSEWLKKLSLDDTPFEDEQNLNIGTDDEGGRALVIRLLRAYRVVTGGKGACPPATTLDVRHHIDTGNAAPVMLKRR
;
A
#
# COMPACT_ATOMS: atom_id res chain seq x y z
N MET A 1 -9.31 -13.42 -17.40
CA MET A 1 -8.71 -12.33 -16.60
C MET A 1 -8.65 -11.10 -17.48
N LYS A 2 -9.51 -10.10 -17.28
CA LYS A 2 -9.35 -8.80 -17.94
C LYS A 2 -8.34 -8.02 -17.09
N LEU A 3 -7.11 -7.93 -17.55
CA LEU A 3 -6.13 -6.99 -17.01
C LEU A 3 -6.76 -5.61 -17.17
N LEU A 4 -7.01 -4.89 -16.07
CA LEU A 4 -7.48 -3.50 -16.17
C LEU A 4 -6.48 -2.77 -17.06
N GLU A 5 -6.94 -2.17 -18.16
CA GLU A 5 -6.11 -1.25 -18.93
C GLU A 5 -5.82 -0.05 -18.02
N LEU A 6 -4.65 -0.09 -17.39
CA LEU A 6 -4.13 0.97 -16.54
C LEU A 6 -3.72 2.11 -17.48
N ASN A 7 -4.69 2.95 -17.82
CA ASN A 7 -4.51 4.14 -18.65
C ASN A 7 -3.37 5.01 -18.11
N GLY A 8 -2.16 4.90 -18.68
CA GLY A 8 -1.00 5.80 -18.51
C GLY A 8 -0.41 5.93 -17.09
N ALA A 9 -1.15 5.60 -16.03
CA ALA A 9 -0.77 5.75 -14.63
C ALA A 9 0.34 4.76 -14.19
N THR A 10 0.70 3.83 -15.06
CA THR A 10 1.78 2.84 -14.85
C THR A 10 2.91 3.03 -15.86
N SER A 11 3.11 4.25 -16.37
CA SER A 11 4.33 4.53 -17.15
C SER A 11 5.56 4.28 -16.27
N ARG A 12 6.64 3.82 -16.89
CA ARG A 12 7.87 3.45 -16.19
C ARG A 12 8.47 4.66 -15.46
N GLU A 13 8.32 5.85 -16.03
CA GLU A 13 8.76 7.13 -15.48
C GLU A 13 7.95 7.49 -14.23
N LEU A 14 6.62 7.41 -14.30
CA LEU A 14 5.73 7.68 -13.17
C LEU A 14 5.98 6.71 -12.01
N VAL A 15 6.12 5.42 -12.32
CA VAL A 15 6.46 4.38 -11.32
C VAL A 15 7.82 4.65 -10.70
N SER A 16 8.82 5.06 -11.49
CA SER A 16 10.14 5.42 -10.97
C SER A 16 10.10 6.65 -10.06
N GLU A 17 9.38 7.70 -10.45
CA GLU A 17 9.22 8.91 -9.64
C GLU A 17 8.47 8.64 -8.33
N TRP A 18 7.40 7.85 -8.41
CA TRP A 18 6.64 7.41 -7.25
C TRP A 18 7.49 6.55 -6.30
N LEU A 19 8.29 5.62 -6.82
CA LEU A 19 9.23 4.83 -6.03
C LEU A 19 10.32 5.70 -5.38
N LYS A 20 10.79 6.76 -6.02
CA LYS A 20 11.72 7.72 -5.40
C LYS A 20 11.09 8.42 -4.19
N LYS A 21 9.80 8.77 -4.25
CA LYS A 21 9.06 9.35 -3.12
C LYS A 21 8.87 8.34 -1.97
N LEU A 22 8.79 7.05 -2.30
CA LEU A 22 8.66 5.93 -1.36
C LEU A 22 9.99 5.35 -0.85
N SER A 23 11.11 5.64 -1.50
CA SER A 23 12.46 5.21 -1.11
C SER A 23 12.79 5.83 0.25
N LEU A 24 12.32 5.19 1.33
CA LEU A 24 12.73 5.48 2.70
C LEU A 24 14.05 4.78 3.05
N ASP A 25 14.46 3.78 2.26
CA ASP A 25 15.63 2.96 2.53
C ASP A 25 16.12 2.27 1.23
N ASP A 26 17.40 2.43 0.90
CA ASP A 26 18.04 1.82 -0.27
C ASP A 26 18.82 0.54 0.10
N THR A 27 18.78 0.11 1.36
CA THR A 27 19.51 -1.07 1.84
C THR A 27 19.01 -2.34 1.12
N PRO A 28 19.90 -3.12 0.48
CA PRO A 28 19.53 -4.38 -0.18
C PRO A 28 18.88 -5.40 0.76
N PHE A 29 18.25 -6.42 0.18
CA PHE A 29 17.86 -7.63 0.92
C PHE A 29 18.99 -8.65 0.96
N GLU A 30 19.02 -9.46 2.02
CA GLU A 30 19.73 -10.75 2.01
C GLU A 30 19.10 -11.61 0.90
N ASP A 31 19.91 -12.17 0.02
CA ASP A 31 19.49 -12.96 -1.16
C ASP A 31 18.71 -12.22 -2.26
N GLU A 32 18.85 -10.89 -2.37
CA GLU A 32 18.16 -10.12 -3.42
C GLU A 32 18.44 -10.60 -4.85
N GLN A 33 19.61 -11.18 -5.08
CA GLN A 33 19.99 -11.72 -6.39
C GLN A 33 19.18 -12.97 -6.78
N ASN A 34 18.64 -13.69 -5.80
CA ASN A 34 17.87 -14.92 -6.00
C ASN A 34 16.36 -14.64 -6.16
N LEU A 35 15.92 -13.38 -6.15
CA LEU A 35 14.52 -13.02 -6.33
C LEU A 35 14.05 -13.36 -7.74
N ASN A 36 13.07 -14.26 -7.83
CA ASN A 36 12.36 -14.56 -9.07
C ASN A 36 11.25 -13.53 -9.29
N ILE A 37 11.50 -12.56 -10.17
CA ILE A 37 10.58 -11.44 -10.46
C ILE A 37 9.67 -11.76 -11.66
N GLY A 38 9.93 -12.84 -12.40
CA GLY A 38 9.12 -13.24 -13.55
C GLY A 38 9.23 -12.31 -14.76
N THR A 39 10.26 -11.45 -14.81
CA THR A 39 10.60 -10.62 -15.97
C THR A 39 12.09 -10.70 -16.26
N ASP A 40 12.44 -10.79 -17.54
CA ASP A 40 13.83 -10.76 -18.02
C ASP A 40 14.30 -9.33 -18.36
N ASP A 41 13.38 -8.34 -18.33
CA ASP A 41 13.74 -6.92 -18.47
C ASP A 41 14.47 -6.45 -17.23
N GLU A 42 15.79 -6.20 -17.35
CA GLU A 42 16.64 -5.67 -16.29
C GLU A 42 16.05 -4.41 -15.64
N GLY A 43 15.39 -3.60 -16.46
CA GLY A 43 14.71 -2.39 -16.05
C GLY A 43 13.54 -2.60 -15.10
N GLY A 44 12.62 -3.47 -15.49
CA GLY A 44 11.50 -3.91 -14.67
C GLY A 44 11.98 -4.63 -13.42
N ARG A 45 13.01 -5.47 -13.53
CA ARG A 45 13.64 -6.15 -12.39
C ARG A 45 14.12 -5.13 -11.35
N ALA A 46 14.84 -4.09 -11.78
CA ALA A 46 15.32 -3.03 -10.90
C ALA A 46 14.17 -2.27 -10.20
N LEU A 47 13.07 -2.00 -10.90
CA LEU A 47 11.90 -1.33 -10.31
C LEU A 47 11.20 -2.20 -9.26
N VAL A 48 11.05 -3.49 -9.51
CA VAL A 48 10.44 -4.42 -8.55
C VAL A 48 11.31 -4.57 -7.30
N ILE A 49 12.63 -4.71 -7.46
CA ILE A 49 13.57 -4.73 -6.34
C ILE A 49 13.42 -3.47 -5.49
N ARG A 50 13.41 -2.30 -6.12
CA ARG A 50 13.26 -1.02 -5.43
C ARG A 50 11.92 -0.90 -4.70
N LEU A 51 10.84 -1.39 -5.31
CA LEU A 51 9.53 -1.47 -4.67
C LEU A 51 9.56 -2.33 -3.41
N LEU A 52 10.17 -3.51 -3.49
CA LEU A 52 10.28 -4.41 -2.34
C LEU A 52 11.04 -3.73 -1.20
N ARG A 53 12.17 -3.07 -1.48
CA ARG A 53 12.96 -2.34 -0.47
C ARG A 53 12.13 -1.27 0.25
N ALA A 54 11.39 -0.46 -0.52
CA ALA A 54 10.46 0.52 0.05
C ALA A 54 9.37 -0.14 0.91
N TYR A 55 8.84 -1.29 0.46
CA TYR A 55 7.83 -2.04 1.20
C TYR A 55 8.32 -2.53 2.57
N ARG A 56 9.61 -2.91 2.73
CA ARG A 56 10.17 -3.30 4.03
C ARG A 56 9.87 -2.27 5.13
N VAL A 57 9.96 -0.98 4.79
CA VAL A 57 9.72 0.13 5.73
C VAL A 57 8.23 0.37 5.95
N VAL A 58 7.40 0.16 4.92
CA VAL A 58 5.94 0.32 5.00
C VAL A 58 5.29 -0.82 5.79
N THR A 59 5.80 -2.03 5.64
CA THR A 59 5.30 -3.24 6.32
C THR A 59 5.99 -3.50 7.65
N GLY A 60 7.17 -2.92 7.88
CA GLY A 60 7.80 -2.90 9.19
C GLY A 60 6.83 -2.28 10.17
N GLY A 61 6.51 -3.00 11.25
CA GLY A 61 5.41 -2.68 12.16
C GLY A 61 5.49 -1.24 12.67
N LYS A 62 4.83 -0.31 11.96
CA LYS A 62 4.43 0.96 12.54
C LYS A 62 3.45 0.57 13.62
N GLY A 63 3.78 0.90 14.88
CA GLY A 63 3.10 0.39 16.08
C GLY A 63 1.59 0.33 15.92
N ALA A 64 0.95 -0.61 16.64
CA ALA A 64 -0.46 -0.99 16.53
C ALA A 64 -1.32 0.08 15.86
N CYS A 65 -1.91 -0.27 14.70
CA CYS A 65 -2.92 0.57 14.04
C CYS A 65 -3.81 1.14 15.15
N PRO A 66 -3.89 2.48 15.30
CA PRO A 66 -4.61 3.08 16.40
C PRO A 66 -6.00 2.44 16.45
N PRO A 67 -6.51 2.09 17.64
CA PRO A 67 -7.89 1.67 17.76
C PRO A 67 -8.77 2.56 16.91
N ALA A 68 -9.76 2.01 16.20
CA ALA A 68 -10.66 2.81 15.36
C ALA A 68 -11.30 3.99 16.13
N THR A 69 -11.32 3.91 17.46
CA THR A 69 -11.75 4.94 18.42
C THR A 69 -10.76 6.11 18.61
N THR A 70 -9.54 6.04 18.08
CA THR A 70 -8.50 7.07 18.21
C THR A 70 -8.50 8.05 17.03
N LEU A 71 -9.12 7.68 15.92
CA LEU A 71 -9.31 8.61 14.80
C LEU A 71 -10.48 9.54 15.13
N ASP A 72 -10.31 10.86 14.96
CA ASP A 72 -11.41 11.86 15.04
C ASP A 72 -12.32 11.74 13.81
N VAL A 73 -12.90 10.55 13.62
CA VAL A 73 -13.83 10.27 12.54
C VAL A 73 -15.23 10.32 13.14
N ARG A 74 -15.93 11.42 12.88
CA ARG A 74 -17.36 11.52 13.16
C ARG A 74 -18.12 10.80 12.05
N HIS A 75 -18.55 9.58 12.32
CA HIS A 75 -19.51 8.90 11.47
C HIS A 75 -20.87 9.59 11.63
N HIS A 76 -21.28 10.38 10.65
CA HIS A 76 -22.66 10.85 10.55
C HIS A 76 -23.52 9.70 10.02
N ILE A 77 -24.35 9.14 10.89
CA ILE A 77 -25.32 8.11 10.50
C ILE A 77 -26.66 8.81 10.31
N ASP A 78 -27.00 9.10 9.06
CA ASP A 78 -28.32 9.62 8.70
C ASP A 78 -29.35 8.49 8.75
N THR A 79 -29.97 8.29 9.92
CA THR A 79 -31.11 7.37 10.07
C THR A 79 -32.43 7.95 9.54
N GLY A 80 -32.44 9.20 9.04
CA GLY A 80 -33.67 9.88 8.64
C GLY A 80 -34.70 9.86 9.78
N ASN A 81 -35.91 9.37 9.49
CA ASN A 81 -36.98 9.22 10.49
C ASN A 81 -37.00 7.85 11.19
N ALA A 82 -36.03 6.97 10.89
CA ALA A 82 -35.93 5.66 11.50
C ALA A 82 -35.40 5.78 12.94
N ALA A 83 -35.97 5.00 13.85
CA ALA A 83 -35.50 4.95 15.23
C ALA A 83 -34.02 4.52 15.26
N PRO A 84 -33.16 5.16 16.06
CA PRO A 84 -31.77 4.77 16.19
C PRO A 84 -31.65 3.29 16.59
N VAL A 85 -30.70 2.57 16.02
CA VAL A 85 -30.39 1.19 16.43
C VAL A 85 -29.88 1.24 17.87
N MET A 86 -30.77 0.96 18.82
CA MET A 86 -30.40 0.93 20.23
C MET A 86 -29.48 -0.26 20.49
N LEU A 87 -28.30 0.01 21.04
CA LEU A 87 -27.42 -1.03 21.56
C LEU A 87 -28.18 -1.83 22.63
N LYS A 88 -28.23 -3.16 22.49
CA LYS A 88 -28.81 -4.03 23.53
C LYS A 88 -28.06 -3.80 24.84
N ARG A 89 -28.79 -3.43 25.89
CA ARG A 89 -28.28 -3.42 27.26
C ARG A 89 -27.95 -4.88 27.64
N ARG A 90 -26.75 -5.07 28.20
CA ARG A 90 -26.32 -6.37 28.76
C ARG A 90 -27.14 -6.72 29.99
#